data_AF-A0A973RAG0-F1
#
_entry.id   AF-A0A973RAG0-F1
#
_cell.length_a   1.000
_cell.length_b   1.000
_cell.length_c   1.000
_cell.angle_alpha   90.00
_cell.angle_beta   90.00
_cell.angle_gamma   90.00
#
_symmetry.space_group_name_H-M   'P 1'
#
loop_
_entity.id
_entity.type
_entity.pdbx_description
1 polymer ?
#
loop_
_entity_poly.entity_id
_entity_poly.type
_entity_poly.pdbx_seq_one_letter_code
_entity_poly.pdbx_strand_id
1 'polypeptide(L)'
;LRAGDAAHLARREPVDAPGGSVPRGPATATISALQDAIKQGVRVWIGYLDSQGNATSRILEPARMEGGYLTAYDETRAAVHRFALHRITGVAGL
;
A
#
# COMPACT_ATOMS: atom_id res chain seq x y z
N LEU A 1 -27.71 10.37 -23.83
CA LEU A 1 -26.32 10.54 -23.33
C LEU A 1 -26.31 10.14 -21.86
N ARG A 2 -25.80 8.95 -21.54
CA ARG A 2 -25.82 8.39 -20.17
C ARG A 2 -24.50 8.70 -19.47
N ALA A 3 -24.61 9.11 -18.19
CA ALA A 3 -23.55 9.52 -17.28
C ALA A 3 -22.65 8.35 -16.80
N GLY A 4 -22.18 7.50 -17.72
CA GLY A 4 -21.40 6.30 -17.41
C GLY A 4 -19.94 6.30 -17.90
N ASP A 5 -19.54 7.26 -18.73
CA ASP A 5 -18.27 7.18 -19.49
C ASP A 5 -17.05 7.86 -18.83
N ALA A 6 -17.21 8.49 -17.66
CA ALA A 6 -16.11 9.22 -17.04
C ALA A 6 -15.20 8.35 -16.13
N ALA A 7 -15.60 7.11 -15.82
CA ALA A 7 -14.87 6.27 -14.87
C ALA A 7 -13.72 5.45 -15.49
N HIS A 8 -13.49 5.53 -16.81
CA HIS A 8 -12.59 4.61 -17.53
C HIS A 8 -11.25 5.24 -17.99
N LEU A 9 -10.88 6.46 -17.57
CA LEU A 9 -9.69 7.15 -18.15
C LEU A 9 -8.54 7.45 -17.19
N ALA A 10 -8.51 6.87 -16.00
CA ALA A 10 -7.34 6.97 -15.12
C ALA A 10 -6.87 5.59 -14.63
N ARG A 11 -6.75 4.61 -15.53
CA ARG A 11 -5.88 3.47 -15.24
C ARG A 11 -4.44 3.98 -15.37
N ARG A 12 -3.96 4.63 -14.31
CA ARG A 12 -2.53 4.83 -14.09
C ARG A 12 -1.88 3.44 -14.26
N GLU A 13 -0.86 3.34 -15.10
CA GLU A 13 -0.11 2.09 -15.23
C GLU A 13 0.27 1.64 -13.81
N PRO A 14 -0.02 0.38 -13.44
CA PRO A 14 0.54 -0.19 -12.23
C PRO A 14 2.06 0.00 -12.35
N VAL A 15 2.64 0.84 -11.48
CA VAL A 15 4.10 0.87 -11.37
C VAL A 15 4.48 -0.56 -11.02
N ASP A 16 5.41 -1.18 -11.74
CA ASP A 16 5.78 -2.55 -11.44
C ASP A 16 6.45 -2.58 -10.06
N ALA A 17 5.92 -3.41 -9.16
CA ALA A 17 6.56 -3.67 -7.89
C ALA A 17 8.00 -4.17 -8.16
N PRO A 18 9.01 -3.77 -7.38
CA PRO A 18 10.37 -4.24 -7.59
C PRO A 18 10.39 -5.78 -7.67
N GLY A 19 10.73 -6.34 -8.83
CA GLY A 19 10.84 -7.80 -9.03
C GLY A 19 9.63 -8.63 -8.58
N GLY A 20 8.40 -8.24 -8.94
CA GLY A 20 7.23 -9.11 -8.90
C GLY A 20 6.65 -9.45 -7.51
N SER A 21 7.33 -9.12 -6.41
CA SER A 21 6.78 -9.22 -5.06
C SER A 21 7.60 -8.40 -4.08
N VAL A 22 6.94 -7.66 -3.19
CA VAL A 22 7.66 -6.94 -2.13
C VAL A 22 8.32 -7.97 -1.20
N PRO A 23 9.65 -7.88 -0.95
CA PRO A 23 10.35 -8.83 -0.12
C PRO A 23 9.69 -9.00 1.25
N ARG A 24 9.49 -10.24 1.67
CA ARG A 24 8.98 -10.53 3.02
C ARG A 24 10.09 -10.32 4.04
N GLY A 25 9.85 -9.45 5.01
CA GLY A 25 10.76 -9.18 6.12
C GLY A 25 10.20 -9.63 7.46
N PRO A 26 11.02 -9.69 8.52
CA PRO A 26 10.53 -9.81 9.89
C PRO A 26 9.47 -8.73 10.19
N ALA A 27 8.48 -9.06 11.01
CA ALA A 27 7.41 -8.11 11.36
C ALA A 27 7.98 -6.80 11.95
N THR A 28 9.01 -6.89 12.78
CA THR A 28 9.70 -5.72 13.37
C THR A 28 10.33 -4.81 12.30
N ALA A 29 11.03 -5.39 11.32
CA ALA A 29 11.63 -4.65 10.22
C ALA A 29 10.57 -3.93 9.36
N THR A 30 9.43 -4.58 9.12
CA THR A 30 8.29 -4.00 8.39
C THR A 30 7.72 -2.78 9.14
N ILE A 31 7.53 -2.90 10.45
CA ILE A 31 7.04 -1.78 11.27
C ILE A 31 8.02 -0.61 11.26
N SER A 32 9.32 -0.87 11.46
CA SER A 32 10.34 0.19 11.43
C SER A 32 10.37 0.91 10.09
N ALA A 33 10.34 0.18 8.97
CA ALA A 33 10.28 0.77 7.64
C ALA A 33 9.06 1.68 7.43
N LEU A 34 7.88 1.26 7.90
CA LEU A 34 6.66 2.09 7.84
C LEU A 34 6.74 3.33 8.75
N GLN A 35 7.32 3.20 9.95
CA GLN A 35 7.54 4.36 10.83
C GLN A 35 8.47 5.39 10.17
N ASP A 36 9.54 4.93 9.54
CA ASP A 36 10.49 5.82 8.89
C ASP A 36 9.89 6.45 7.65
N ALA A 37 9.09 5.71 6.87
CA ALA A 37 8.35 6.27 5.74
C ALA A 37 7.38 7.39 6.17
N ILE A 38 6.65 7.18 7.28
CA ILE A 38 5.76 8.21 7.87
C ILE A 38 6.57 9.45 8.27
N LYS A 39 7.70 9.28 8.98
CA LYS A 39 8.54 10.39 9.42
C LYS A 39 9.10 11.20 8.24
N GLN A 40 9.50 10.51 7.17
CA GLN A 40 10.11 11.12 5.99
C GLN A 40 9.06 11.66 5.01
N GLY A 41 7.78 11.29 5.16
CA GLY A 41 6.73 11.64 4.22
C GLY A 41 6.92 11.03 2.84
N VAL A 42 7.52 9.83 2.77
CA VAL A 42 7.82 9.15 1.51
C VAL A 42 6.86 8.01 1.23
N ARG A 43 6.68 7.73 -0.07
CA ARG A 43 5.82 6.65 -0.54
C ARG A 43 6.52 5.30 -0.40
N VAL A 44 5.71 4.26 -0.25
CA VAL A 44 6.20 2.89 -0.15
C VAL A 44 5.37 1.94 -0.99
N TRP A 45 6.04 0.90 -1.46
CA TRP A 45 5.41 -0.33 -1.91
C TRP A 45 5.11 -1.23 -0.73
N ILE A 46 3.92 -1.82 -0.69
CA ILE A 46 3.61 -2.91 0.23
C ILE A 46 3.08 -4.13 -0.50
N GLY A 47 3.41 -5.30 0.03
CA GLY A 47 2.62 -6.51 -0.19
C GLY A 47 1.50 -6.59 0.86
N TYR A 48 0.28 -6.90 0.44
CA TYR A 48 -0.90 -6.93 1.31
C TYR A 48 -1.81 -8.12 1.01
N LEU A 49 -2.19 -8.86 2.06
CA LEU A 49 -3.20 -9.92 1.98
C LEU A 49 -4.61 -9.31 2.12
N ASP A 50 -5.50 -9.60 1.18
CA ASP A 50 -6.92 -9.25 1.31
C ASP A 50 -7.65 -10.15 2.33
N SER A 51 -8.96 -9.99 2.47
CA SER A 51 -9.78 -10.83 3.37
C SER A 51 -9.86 -12.30 2.96
N GLN A 52 -9.54 -12.62 1.70
CA GLN A 52 -9.55 -13.98 1.16
C GLN A 52 -8.15 -14.60 1.18
N GLY A 53 -7.13 -13.87 1.64
CA GLY A 53 -5.74 -14.32 1.65
C GLY A 53 -5.01 -14.14 0.32
N ASN A 54 -5.60 -13.44 -0.66
CA ASN A 54 -4.91 -13.15 -1.91
C ASN A 54 -3.89 -12.03 -1.69
N ALA A 55 -2.67 -12.26 -2.18
CA ALA A 55 -1.62 -11.26 -2.16
C ALA A 55 -1.85 -10.21 -3.24
N THR A 56 -1.75 -8.95 -2.86
CA THR A 56 -1.82 -7.79 -3.75
C THR A 56 -0.72 -6.80 -3.43
N SER A 57 -0.29 -6.02 -4.41
CA SER A 57 0.67 -4.92 -4.19
C SER A 57 -0.05 -3.57 -4.16
N ARG A 58 0.44 -2.64 -3.34
CA ARG A 58 -0.09 -1.26 -3.23
C ARG A 58 1.05 -0.26 -3.14
N ILE A 59 0.84 0.92 -3.72
CA ILE A 59 1.66 2.10 -3.48
C ILE A 59 0.92 2.97 -2.48
N LEU A 60 1.55 3.18 -1.32
CA LEU A 60 0.96 3.92 -0.21
C LEU A 60 1.75 5.19 0.08
N GLU A 61 1.03 6.25 0.41
CA GLU A 61 1.52 7.41 1.17
C GLU A 61 1.15 7.21 2.65
N PRO A 62 2.07 6.72 3.50
CA PRO A 62 1.80 6.41 4.90
C PRO A 62 1.57 7.68 5.72
N ALA A 63 0.47 7.75 6.46
CA ALA A 63 0.16 8.92 7.29
C ALA A 63 0.31 8.64 8.79
N ARG A 64 -0.17 7.50 9.29
CA ARG A 64 -0.16 7.17 10.73
C ARG A 64 -0.27 5.68 10.97
N MET A 65 0.37 5.20 12.04
CA MET A 65 0.13 3.87 12.58
C MET A 65 -0.44 3.91 14.00
N GLU A 66 -1.53 3.17 14.22
CA GLU A 66 -2.22 3.12 15.52
C GLU A 66 -3.09 1.86 15.63
N GLY A 67 -3.06 1.21 16.80
CA GLY A 67 -3.96 0.11 17.14
C GLY A 67 -3.82 -1.12 16.24
N GLY A 68 -2.63 -1.38 15.69
CA GLY A 68 -2.40 -2.50 14.77
C GLY A 68 -2.74 -2.22 13.30
N TYR A 69 -2.93 -0.95 12.93
CA TYR A 69 -3.25 -0.54 11.55
C TYR A 69 -2.38 0.61 11.08
N LEU A 70 -2.19 0.67 9.76
CA LEU A 70 -1.67 1.80 9.01
C LEU A 70 -2.83 2.54 8.33
N THR A 71 -2.94 3.84 8.53
CA THR A 71 -3.76 4.72 7.68
C THR A 71 -2.85 5.33 6.62
N ALA A 72 -3.23 5.19 5.35
CA ALA A 72 -2.46 5.66 4.22
C ALA A 72 -3.37 6.04 3.04
N TYR A 73 -2.91 6.96 2.20
CA TYR A 73 -3.50 7.14 0.88
C TYR A 73 -2.98 6.06 -0.07
N ASP A 74 -3.90 5.30 -0.67
CA ASP A 74 -3.62 4.21 -1.62
C ASP A 74 -3.67 4.78 -3.03
N GLU A 75 -2.51 4.99 -3.66
CA GLU A 75 -2.47 5.51 -5.03
C GLU A 75 -3.15 4.58 -6.04
N THR A 76 -3.15 3.26 -5.77
CA THR A 76 -3.78 2.26 -6.65
C THR A 76 -5.30 2.41 -6.66
N ARG A 77 -5.89 2.93 -5.58
CA ARG A 77 -7.34 3.16 -5.44
C ARG A 77 -7.75 4.62 -5.42
N ALA A 78 -6.78 5.53 -5.41
CA ALA A 78 -6.98 6.97 -5.27
C ALA A 78 -7.84 7.35 -4.04
N ALA A 79 -7.62 6.69 -2.90
CA ALA A 79 -8.41 6.91 -1.69
C ALA A 79 -7.61 6.60 -0.41
N VAL A 80 -8.02 7.23 0.70
CA VAL A 80 -7.47 6.91 2.03
C VAL A 80 -8.09 5.61 2.53
N HIS A 81 -7.22 4.68 2.92
CA HIS A 81 -7.60 3.38 3.45
C HIS A 81 -6.84 3.04 4.73
N ARG A 82 -7.39 2.08 5.47
CA ARG A 82 -6.79 1.52 6.67
C ARG A 82 -6.37 0.08 6.40
N PHE A 83 -5.09 -0.21 6.62
CA PHE A 83 -4.45 -1.49 6.35
C PHE A 83 -4.05 -2.15 7.67
N ALA A 84 -4.54 -3.37 7.91
CA ALA A 84 -4.11 -4.14 9.07
C ALA A 84 -2.64 -4.54 8.96
N LEU A 85 -1.82 -4.22 9.96
CA LEU A 85 -0.36 -4.43 9.91
C LEU A 85 0.01 -5.92 9.80
N HIS A 86 -0.75 -6.80 10.44
CA HIS A 86 -0.53 -8.26 10.35
C HIS A 86 -0.80 -8.85 8.96
N ARG A 87 -1.40 -8.07 8.04
CA ARG A 87 -1.64 -8.46 6.64
C ARG A 87 -0.63 -7.86 5.68
N ILE A 88 0.26 -6.99 6.16
CA ILE A 88 1.37 -6.47 5.37
C ILE A 88 2.45 -7.55 5.34
N THR A 89 2.76 -8.04 4.15
CA THR A 89 3.72 -9.13 3.98
C THR A 89 5.15 -8.62 3.75
N GLY A 90 5.32 -7.37 3.37
CA GLY A 90 6.61 -6.74 3.09
C GLY A 90 6.44 -5.27 2.73
N VAL A 91 7.52 -4.50 2.83
CA VAL A 91 7.59 -3.07 2.50
C VAL A 91 8.87 -2.80 1.70
N ALA A 92 8.80 -1.94 0.69
CA ALA A 92 9.96 -1.42 -0.04
C ALA A 92 9.79 0.08 -0.31
N GLY A 93 10.91 0.82 -0.31
CA GLY A 93 10.92 2.23 -0.71
C GLY A 93 10.66 2.39 -2.22
N LEU A 94 10.14 3.55 -2.59
CA LEU A 94 10.01 4.01 -3.97
C LEU A 94 11.16 4.94 -4.37
#